data_AF-A0A225VAF6-F1
#
_entry.id   AF-A0A225VAF6-F1
#
_cell.length_a   1.000
_cell.length_b   1.000
_cell.length_c   1.000
_cell.angle_alpha   90.00
_cell.angle_beta   90.00
_cell.angle_gamma   90.00
#
_symmetry.space_group_name_H-M   'P 1'
#
loop_
_entity.id
_entity.type
_entity.pdbx_description
1 polymer ?
#
loop_
_entity_poly.entity_id
_entity_poly.type
_entity_poly.pdbx_seq_one_letter_code
_entity_poly.pdbx_strand_id
1 'polypeptide(L)'
;MKVDIDGLEVLFPYERMYSEQLQYMRELKRALDAQGHCMLEMPTGTGKTVSLLSLVLAYKHAHPTAGKLIYCTRTVPEMAKCVEEIKKLVQYREQHYGPKAQVTAVCLSSRRNMCVHPRVMAHADGEDVDGQCRKMTASWVRAKATKAREEGEQQQVETCGFYENYDTRKSDDTVLPAGVYSVDDLKEIGAQK
;
A
#
# COMPACT_ATOMS: atom_id res chain seq x y z
N MET A 1 -22.64 -7.50 5.50
CA MET A 1 -23.96 -7.32 4.87
C MET A 1 -23.84 -6.72 3.46
N LYS A 2 -24.86 -6.90 2.61
CA LYS A 2 -25.00 -6.20 1.31
C LYS A 2 -25.87 -4.96 1.50
N VAL A 3 -25.45 -3.81 0.97
CA VAL A 3 -26.17 -2.54 1.07
C VAL A 3 -26.25 -1.89 -0.29
N ASP A 4 -27.43 -1.42 -0.70
CA ASP A 4 -27.58 -0.61 -1.90
C ASP A 4 -27.36 0.88 -1.57
N ILE A 5 -26.39 1.50 -2.24
CA ILE A 5 -26.12 2.93 -2.14
C ILE A 5 -26.40 3.56 -3.51
N ASP A 6 -27.63 4.02 -3.70
CA ASP A 6 -28.11 4.68 -4.92
C ASP A 6 -27.76 3.85 -6.18
N GLY A 7 -28.10 2.55 -6.16
CA GLY A 7 -27.88 1.60 -7.26
C GLY A 7 -26.50 0.92 -7.28
N LEU A 8 -25.63 1.19 -6.31
CA LEU A 8 -24.35 0.51 -6.13
C LEU A 8 -24.43 -0.54 -5.01
N GLU A 9 -24.19 -1.82 -5.34
CA GLU A 9 -24.07 -2.88 -4.34
C GLU A 9 -22.75 -2.74 -3.56
N VAL A 10 -22.84 -2.39 -2.28
CA VAL A 10 -21.72 -2.25 -1.36
C VAL A 10 -21.69 -3.44 -0.39
N LEU A 11 -20.58 -4.16 -0.38
CA LEU A 11 -20.29 -5.17 0.65
C LEU A 11 -19.69 -4.49 1.87
N PHE A 12 -20.42 -4.53 2.99
CA PHE A 12 -19.97 -3.96 4.27
C PHE A 12 -19.61 -5.08 5.25
N PRO A 13 -18.42 -5.10 5.86
CA PRO A 13 -17.88 -6.27 6.56
C PRO A 13 -18.38 -6.40 8.02
N TYR A 14 -19.44 -5.67 8.37
CA TYR A 14 -20.07 -5.73 9.69
C TYR A 14 -21.57 -6.05 9.56
N GLU A 15 -22.16 -6.53 10.65
CA GLU A 15 -23.59 -6.91 10.70
C GLU A 15 -24.53 -5.71 10.73
N ARG A 16 -24.08 -4.59 11.32
CA ARG A 16 -24.87 -3.38 11.49
C ARG A 16 -24.15 -2.19 10.88
N MET A 17 -24.93 -1.30 10.27
CA MET A 17 -24.47 -0.04 9.70
C MET A 17 -25.25 1.10 10.34
N TYR A 18 -24.55 2.19 10.67
CA TYR A 18 -25.18 3.40 11.21
C TYR A 18 -25.78 4.26 10.10
N SER A 19 -26.80 5.05 10.41
CA SER A 19 -27.42 6.00 9.49
C SER A 19 -26.42 7.01 8.90
N GLU A 20 -25.47 7.45 9.72
CA GLU A 20 -24.44 8.42 9.40
C GLU A 20 -23.43 7.82 8.41
N GLN A 21 -23.15 6.51 8.52
CA GLN A 21 -22.31 5.79 7.55
C GLN A 21 -22.99 5.72 6.19
N LEU A 22 -24.30 5.44 6.16
CA LEU A 22 -25.09 5.46 4.92
C LEU A 22 -25.07 6.84 4.26
N GLN A 23 -25.31 7.90 5.04
CA GLN A 23 -25.27 9.26 4.53
C GLN A 23 -23.88 9.63 3.99
N TYR A 24 -22.83 9.29 4.72
CA TYR A 24 -21.44 9.49 4.29
C TYR A 24 -21.15 8.78 2.96
N MET A 25 -21.58 7.52 2.82
CA MET A 25 -21.40 6.75 1.59
C MET A 25 -22.15 7.36 0.40
N ARG A 26 -23.37 7.86 0.60
CA ARG A 26 -24.14 8.54 -0.46
C ARG A 26 -23.43 9.80 -0.95
N GLU A 27 -23.00 10.67 -0.04
CA GLU A 27 -22.31 11.91 -0.44
C GLU A 27 -20.95 11.62 -1.10
N LEU A 28 -20.21 10.62 -0.61
CA LEU A 28 -18.96 10.19 -1.25
C LEU A 28 -19.22 9.63 -2.65
N LYS A 29 -20.28 8.82 -2.84
CA LYS A 29 -20.65 8.28 -4.16
C LYS A 29 -20.98 9.41 -5.14
N ARG A 30 -21.77 10.40 -4.72
CA ARG A 30 -22.10 11.58 -5.55
C ARG A 30 -20.85 12.32 -6.03
N ALA A 31 -19.85 12.48 -5.16
CA ALA A 31 -18.59 13.12 -5.52
C ALA A 31 -17.79 12.30 -6.54
N LEU A 32 -17.74 10.97 -6.37
CA LEU A 32 -17.09 10.06 -7.32
C LEU A 32 -17.79 10.08 -8.69
N ASP A 33 -19.12 10.00 -8.71
CA ASP A 33 -19.93 10.05 -9.94
C ASP A 33 -19.75 11.37 -10.69
N ALA A 34 -19.66 12.49 -9.96
CA ALA A 34 -19.40 13.82 -10.54
C ALA A 34 -17.94 14.04 -10.96
N GLN A 35 -17.04 13.07 -10.69
CA GLN A 35 -15.59 13.17 -10.90
C GLN A 35 -14.97 14.43 -10.26
N GLY A 36 -15.50 14.83 -9.10
CA GLY A 36 -15.14 16.06 -8.41
C GLY A 36 -14.48 15.85 -7.04
N HIS A 37 -14.15 16.96 -6.39
CA HIS A 37 -13.67 16.96 -5.02
C HIS A 37 -14.83 17.07 -4.03
N CYS A 38 -14.69 16.48 -2.85
CA CYS A 38 -15.64 16.64 -1.74
C CYS A 38 -14.92 16.84 -0.42
N MET A 39 -15.54 17.60 0.48
CA MET A 39 -15.14 17.74 1.86
C MET A 39 -16.21 17.10 2.74
N LEU A 40 -15.88 15.98 3.37
CA LEU A 40 -16.82 15.19 4.16
C LEU A 40 -16.38 15.19 5.63
N GLU A 41 -17.25 15.66 6.51
CA GLU A 41 -17.07 15.57 7.94
C GLU A 41 -17.75 14.33 8.47
N MET A 42 -17.04 13.54 9.28
CA MET A 42 -17.66 12.46 10.03
C MET A 42 -16.99 12.34 11.42
N PRO A 43 -17.78 12.27 12.50
CA PRO A 43 -17.25 12.24 13.86
C PRO A 43 -16.37 11.01 14.11
N THR A 44 -15.41 11.13 15.02
CA THR A 44 -14.49 10.04 15.38
C THR A 44 -15.24 8.84 15.96
N GLY A 45 -14.75 7.63 15.71
CA GLY A 45 -15.30 6.39 16.27
C GLY A 45 -16.50 5.80 15.52
N THR A 46 -16.99 6.46 14.46
CA THR A 46 -18.17 6.01 13.70
C THR A 46 -17.84 5.13 12.48
N GLY A 47 -16.61 4.63 12.36
CA GLY A 47 -16.24 3.71 11.26
C GLY A 47 -16.02 4.40 9.90
N LYS A 48 -15.37 5.57 9.88
CA LYS A 48 -15.01 6.29 8.63
C LYS A 48 -14.21 5.46 7.65
N THR A 49 -13.17 4.81 8.16
CA THR A 49 -12.24 4.05 7.34
C THR A 49 -12.97 2.91 6.63
N VAL A 50 -13.70 2.07 7.36
CA VAL A 50 -14.46 0.96 6.74
C VAL A 50 -15.53 1.48 5.77
N SER A 51 -16.22 2.58 6.10
CA SER A 51 -17.28 3.12 5.24
C SER A 51 -16.73 3.61 3.90
N LEU A 52 -15.63 4.37 3.94
CA LEU A 52 -14.93 4.84 2.75
C LEU A 52 -14.39 3.66 1.93
N LEU A 53 -13.67 2.73 2.57
CA LEU A 53 -13.06 1.59 1.87
C LEU A 53 -14.12 0.71 1.20
N SER A 54 -15.23 0.41 1.90
CA SER A 54 -16.32 -0.42 1.37
C SER A 54 -16.93 0.20 0.12
N LEU A 55 -17.23 1.51 0.16
CA LEU A 55 -17.80 2.20 -0.98
C LEU A 55 -16.82 2.29 -2.15
N VAL A 56 -15.58 2.72 -1.93
CA VAL A 56 -14.60 2.90 -3.01
C VAL A 56 -14.29 1.57 -3.70
N LEU A 57 -14.15 0.49 -2.92
CA LEU A 57 -13.90 -0.84 -3.47
C LEU A 57 -15.09 -1.40 -4.25
N ALA A 58 -16.32 -1.13 -3.80
CA ALA A 58 -17.53 -1.44 -4.56
C ALA A 58 -17.60 -0.61 -5.85
N TYR A 59 -17.29 0.69 -5.76
CA TYR A 59 -17.27 1.61 -6.90
C TYR A 59 -16.28 1.14 -7.98
N LYS A 60 -15.06 0.76 -7.58
CA LYS A 60 -14.03 0.23 -8.48
C LYS A 60 -14.43 -1.12 -9.10
N HIS A 61 -15.20 -1.93 -8.38
CA HIS A 61 -15.71 -3.20 -8.91
C HIS A 61 -16.78 -2.98 -9.99
N ALA A 62 -17.70 -2.03 -9.76
CA ALA A 62 -18.72 -1.64 -10.75
C ALA A 62 -18.13 -0.84 -11.92
N HIS A 63 -17.06 -0.08 -11.69
CA HIS A 63 -16.40 0.77 -12.68
C HIS A 63 -14.90 0.41 -12.80
N PRO A 64 -14.54 -0.64 -13.55
CA PRO A 64 -13.15 -1.09 -13.69
C PRO A 64 -12.20 -0.02 -14.23
N THR A 65 -12.70 0.97 -14.97
CA THR A 65 -11.93 2.10 -15.51
C THR A 65 -11.60 3.18 -14.48
N ALA A 66 -12.22 3.15 -13.29
CA ALA A 66 -11.91 4.09 -12.21
C ALA A 66 -10.44 4.00 -11.80
N GLY A 67 -9.86 5.09 -11.28
CA GLY A 67 -8.46 5.15 -10.88
C GLY A 67 -8.10 4.20 -9.71
N LYS A 68 -6.84 4.27 -9.29
CA LYS A 68 -6.37 3.60 -8.06
C LYS A 68 -6.77 4.44 -6.83
N LEU A 69 -7.10 3.78 -5.73
CA LEU A 69 -7.28 4.46 -4.44
C LEU A 69 -5.91 4.78 -3.83
N ILE A 70 -5.68 6.05 -3.52
CA ILE A 70 -4.56 6.49 -2.68
C ILE A 70 -5.16 6.93 -1.35
N TYR A 71 -4.84 6.21 -0.28
CA TYR A 71 -5.35 6.50 1.06
C TYR A 71 -4.23 7.07 1.93
N CYS A 72 -4.35 8.35 2.29
CA CYS A 72 -3.35 9.04 3.08
C CYS A 72 -3.77 9.14 4.55
N THR A 73 -2.91 8.66 5.45
CA THR A 73 -3.06 8.83 6.91
C THR A 73 -2.03 9.79 7.45
N ARG A 74 -2.25 10.32 8.66
CA ARG A 74 -1.29 11.23 9.31
C ARG A 74 -0.18 10.46 10.00
N THR A 75 -0.49 9.29 10.55
CA THR A 75 0.45 8.53 11.39
C THR A 75 0.57 7.06 10.98
N VAL A 76 1.65 6.41 11.38
CA VAL A 76 1.88 4.97 11.17
C VAL A 76 0.83 4.10 11.88
N PRO A 77 0.41 4.38 13.14
CA PRO A 77 -0.67 3.62 13.77
C PRO A 77 -2.01 3.74 13.03
N GLU A 78 -2.33 4.90 12.46
CA GLU A 78 -3.54 5.06 11.62
C GLU A 78 -3.44 4.22 10.35
N MET A 79 -2.26 4.21 9.70
CA MET A 79 -2.00 3.35 8.54
C MET A 79 -2.22 1.88 8.91
N ALA A 80 -1.60 1.40 9.99
CA ALA A 80 -1.75 0.01 10.44
C ALA A 80 -3.21 -0.36 10.70
N LYS A 81 -3.99 0.51 11.36
CA LYS A 81 -5.43 0.30 11.54
C LYS A 81 -6.17 0.21 10.20
N CYS A 82 -5.82 1.05 9.22
CA CYS A 82 -6.40 0.99 7.88
C CYS A 82 -6.11 -0.34 7.18
N VAL A 83 -4.91 -0.92 7.38
CA VAL A 83 -4.54 -2.24 6.84
C VAL A 83 -5.43 -3.33 7.41
N GLU A 84 -5.64 -3.33 8.72
CA GLU A 84 -6.48 -4.34 9.36
C GLU A 84 -7.94 -4.23 8.89
N GLU A 85 -8.44 -3.02 8.67
CA GLU A 85 -9.78 -2.81 8.12
C GLU A 85 -9.91 -3.28 6.66
N ILE A 86 -8.93 -3.00 5.80
CA ILE A 86 -8.98 -3.47 4.41
C ILE A 86 -8.76 -4.99 4.32
N LYS A 87 -7.94 -5.61 5.20
CA LYS A 87 -7.80 -7.08 5.29
C LYS A 87 -9.14 -7.74 5.57
N LYS A 88 -9.87 -7.28 6.59
CA LYS A 88 -11.22 -7.79 6.93
C LYS A 88 -12.19 -7.60 5.76
N LEU A 89 -12.18 -6.43 5.13
CA LEU A 89 -13.05 -6.14 4.00
C LEU A 89 -12.75 -7.05 2.79
N VAL A 90 -11.48 -7.23 2.43
CA VAL A 90 -11.09 -8.09 1.31
C VAL A 90 -11.49 -9.54 1.57
N GLN A 91 -11.22 -10.07 2.77
CA GLN A 91 -11.66 -11.40 3.16
C GLN A 91 -13.19 -11.56 3.05
N TYR A 92 -13.94 -10.56 3.51
CA TYR A 92 -15.39 -10.56 3.38
C TYR A 92 -15.84 -10.54 1.91
N ARG A 93 -15.18 -9.76 1.06
CA ARG A 93 -15.48 -9.71 -0.38
C ARG A 93 -15.13 -11.02 -1.09
N GLU A 94 -14.05 -11.69 -0.71
CA GLU A 94 -13.68 -12.99 -1.27
C GLU A 94 -14.74 -14.06 -1.00
N GLN A 95 -15.35 -14.05 0.18
CA GLN A 95 -16.46 -14.96 0.51
C GLN A 95 -17.70 -14.74 -0.38
N HIS A 96 -17.89 -13.53 -0.91
CA HIS A 96 -19.07 -13.16 -1.70
C HIS A 96 -18.85 -13.16 -3.22
N TYR A 97 -17.68 -12.74 -3.70
CA TYR A 97 -17.36 -12.63 -5.13
C TYR A 97 -16.29 -13.63 -5.58
N GLY A 98 -15.70 -14.42 -4.68
CA GLY A 98 -14.67 -15.39 -5.00
C GLY A 98 -13.44 -14.73 -5.64
N PRO A 99 -12.88 -15.32 -6.72
CA PRO A 99 -11.70 -14.77 -7.40
C PRO A 99 -11.87 -13.34 -7.93
N LYS A 100 -13.10 -12.87 -8.15
CA LYS A 100 -13.38 -11.50 -8.64
C LYS A 100 -13.20 -10.43 -7.56
N ALA A 101 -12.98 -10.83 -6.30
CA ALA A 101 -12.70 -9.92 -5.19
C ALA A 101 -11.22 -9.52 -5.07
N GLN A 102 -10.33 -10.16 -5.81
CA GLN A 102 -8.89 -9.98 -5.68
C GLN A 102 -8.49 -8.52 -5.87
N VAL A 103 -7.70 -8.02 -4.93
CA VAL A 103 -7.13 -6.68 -4.96
C VAL A 103 -5.69 -6.74 -4.44
N THR A 104 -4.82 -5.90 -5.01
CA THR A 104 -3.49 -5.66 -4.46
C THR A 104 -3.52 -4.33 -3.72
N ALA A 105 -3.36 -4.37 -2.40
CA ALA A 105 -3.23 -3.20 -1.55
C ALA A 105 -1.86 -3.21 -0.89
N VAL A 106 -1.15 -2.09 -0.96
CA VAL A 106 0.22 -1.96 -0.45
C VAL A 106 0.33 -0.78 0.49
N CYS A 107 1.08 -0.96 1.57
CA CYS A 107 1.42 0.10 2.49
C CYS A 107 2.76 0.71 2.13
N LEU A 108 2.81 2.02 2.11
CA LEU A 108 4.04 2.76 1.85
C LEU A 108 4.38 3.62 3.06
N SER A 109 5.64 3.55 3.46
CA SER A 109 6.21 4.35 4.53
C SER A 109 7.65 4.77 4.16
N SER A 110 8.30 5.54 5.02
CA SER A 110 9.71 5.92 4.87
C SER A 110 10.65 4.72 4.85
N ARG A 111 11.89 4.93 4.35
CA ARG A 111 12.96 3.92 4.35
C ARG A 111 13.27 3.40 5.74
N ARG A 112 13.19 4.25 6.77
CA ARG A 112 13.37 3.83 8.17
C ARG A 112 12.42 2.70 8.57
N ASN A 113 11.22 2.67 8.02
CA ASN A 113 10.24 1.64 8.35
C ASN A 113 10.30 0.44 7.41
N MET A 114 10.80 0.60 6.17
CA MET A 114 10.74 -0.45 5.13
C MET A 114 12.11 -1.04 4.74
N CYS A 115 13.22 -0.50 5.23
CA CYS A 115 14.55 -1.02 4.92
C CYS A 115 14.79 -2.37 5.63
N VAL A 116 15.44 -3.28 4.93
CA VAL A 116 15.79 -4.64 5.41
C VAL A 116 17.30 -4.80 5.62
N HIS A 117 18.11 -3.82 5.21
CA HIS A 117 19.57 -3.91 5.30
C HIS A 117 20.02 -3.74 6.76
N PRO A 118 20.63 -4.76 7.41
CA PRO A 118 20.90 -4.73 8.86
C PRO A 118 21.75 -3.55 9.31
N ARG A 119 22.82 -3.24 8.56
CA ARG A 119 23.70 -2.10 8.85
C ARG A 119 22.99 -0.74 8.74
N VAL A 120 22.07 -0.58 7.78
CA VAL A 120 21.32 0.68 7.61
C VAL A 120 20.30 0.83 8.73
N MET A 121 19.63 -0.26 9.08
CA MET A 121 18.61 -0.31 10.14
C MET A 121 19.19 -0.14 11.56
N ALA A 122 20.51 -0.26 11.72
CA ALA A 122 21.19 0.05 12.98
C ALA A 122 21.20 1.56 13.31
N HIS A 123 20.91 2.44 12.35
CA HIS A 123 20.84 3.87 12.57
C HIS A 123 19.48 4.28 13.16
N ALA A 124 19.52 5.14 14.18
CA ALA A 124 18.32 5.60 14.87
C ALA A 124 17.56 6.70 14.09
N ASP A 125 18.28 7.55 13.36
CA ASP A 125 17.73 8.68 12.60
C ASP A 125 17.29 8.28 11.18
N GLY A 126 16.16 8.83 10.72
CA GLY A 126 15.69 8.63 9.35
C GLY A 126 16.61 9.24 8.30
N GLU A 127 17.21 10.41 8.58
CA GLU A 127 18.16 11.06 7.67
C GLU A 127 19.43 10.22 7.48
N ASP A 128 19.91 9.60 8.56
CA ASP A 128 21.04 8.68 8.50
C ASP A 128 20.69 7.43 7.68
N VAL A 129 19.51 6.84 7.88
CA VAL A 129 19.02 5.70 7.08
C VAL A 129 19.02 6.07 5.59
N ASP A 130 18.52 7.26 5.24
CA ASP A 130 18.50 7.74 3.86
C ASP A 130 19.91 7.97 3.29
N GLY A 131 20.80 8.56 4.08
CA GLY A 131 22.20 8.78 3.71
C GLY A 131 22.94 7.47 3.45
N GLN A 132 22.79 6.48 4.34
CA GLN A 132 23.43 5.17 4.20
C GLN A 132 22.85 4.35 3.04
N CYS A 133 21.53 4.41 2.83
CA CYS A 133 20.91 3.81 1.66
C CYS A 133 21.47 4.42 0.36
N ARG A 134 21.56 5.75 0.29
CA ARG A 134 22.08 6.47 -0.88
C ARG A 134 23.53 6.13 -1.18
N LYS A 135 24.38 5.97 -0.14
CA LYS A 135 25.80 5.57 -0.29
C LYS A 135 25.98 4.22 -0.99
N MET A 136 24.97 3.35 -1.01
CA MET A 136 25.05 2.01 -1.61
C MET A 136 24.21 1.85 -2.88
N THR A 137 23.24 2.74 -3.15
CA THR A 137 22.23 2.57 -4.21
C THR A 137 22.26 3.66 -5.28
N ALA A 138 22.98 4.75 -5.04
CA ALA A 138 23.08 5.83 -6.01
C ALA A 138 23.69 5.34 -7.34
N SER A 139 23.19 5.87 -8.46
CA SER A 139 23.59 5.45 -9.81
C SER A 139 25.10 5.52 -10.05
N TRP A 140 25.76 6.57 -9.55
CA TRP A 140 27.21 6.73 -9.69
C TRP A 140 28.01 5.74 -8.82
N VAL A 141 27.50 5.34 -7.66
CA VAL A 141 28.13 4.31 -6.81
C VAL A 141 28.05 2.97 -7.52
N ARG A 142 26.88 2.61 -8.03
CA ARG A 142 26.65 1.36 -8.76
C ARG A 142 27.52 1.27 -10.02
N ALA A 143 27.57 2.33 -10.82
CA ALA A 143 28.41 2.38 -12.01
C ALA A 143 29.90 2.25 -11.68
N LYS A 144 30.37 2.88 -10.59
CA LYS A 144 31.75 2.71 -10.12
C LYS A 144 32.03 1.28 -9.68
N ALA A 145 31.09 0.64 -8.97
CA ALA A 145 31.23 -0.75 -8.55
C ALA A 145 31.31 -1.71 -9.75
N THR A 146 30.55 -1.49 -10.81
CA THR A 146 30.64 -2.27 -12.06
C THR A 146 32.01 -2.13 -12.70
N LYS A 147 32.51 -0.89 -12.88
CA LYS A 147 33.84 -0.63 -13.46
C LYS A 147 34.97 -1.27 -12.65
N ALA A 148 34.95 -1.10 -11.33
CA ALA A 148 35.96 -1.70 -10.44
C ALA A 148 35.99 -3.25 -10.55
N ARG A 149 34.83 -3.88 -10.77
CA ARG A 149 34.74 -5.34 -11.00
C ARG A 149 35.31 -5.75 -12.36
N GLU A 150 35.07 -4.95 -13.41
CA GLU A 150 35.58 -5.20 -14.77
C GLU A 150 37.11 -4.99 -14.86
N GLU A 151 37.62 -3.97 -14.16
CA GLU A 151 39.03 -3.57 -14.17
C GLU A 151 39.89 -4.36 -13.15
N GLY A 152 39.28 -5.25 -12.36
CA GLY A 152 39.99 -6.09 -11.38
C GLY A 152 40.59 -5.30 -10.21
N GLU A 153 40.04 -4.11 -9.90
CA GLU A 153 40.52 -3.29 -8.78
C GLU A 153 40.30 -4.01 -7.44
N GLN A 154 41.33 -4.00 -6.59
CA GLN A 154 41.25 -4.61 -5.25
C GLN A 154 40.27 -3.87 -4.31
N GLN A 155 39.91 -2.62 -4.62
CA GLN A 155 39.04 -1.81 -3.78
C GLN A 155 37.56 -2.03 -4.13
N GLN A 156 36.93 -2.94 -3.39
CA GLN A 156 35.52 -3.27 -3.57
C GLN A 156 34.61 -2.09 -3.16
N VAL A 157 33.96 -1.46 -4.14
CA VAL A 157 32.90 -0.48 -3.88
C VAL A 157 31.66 -1.22 -3.39
N GLU A 158 31.20 -0.88 -2.20
CA GLU A 158 30.05 -1.53 -1.56
C GLU A 158 28.72 -1.10 -2.20
N THR A 159 27.86 -2.08 -2.48
CA THR A 159 26.51 -1.90 -3.03
C THR A 159 25.48 -2.64 -2.19
N CYS A 160 24.22 -2.20 -2.23
CA CYS A 160 23.15 -2.84 -1.47
C CYS A 160 22.66 -4.11 -2.19
N GLY A 161 23.00 -5.29 -1.67
CA GLY A 161 22.59 -6.57 -2.28
C GLY A 161 21.09 -6.71 -2.53
N PHE A 162 20.25 -6.24 -1.59
CA PHE A 162 18.79 -6.24 -1.74
C PHE A 162 18.32 -5.40 -2.93
N TYR A 163 18.93 -4.23 -3.14
CA TYR A 163 18.58 -3.36 -4.26
C TYR A 163 19.07 -3.94 -5.59
N GLU A 164 20.28 -4.48 -5.64
CA GLU A 164 20.82 -5.12 -6.84
C GLU A 164 19.97 -6.33 -7.26
N ASN A 165 19.59 -7.19 -6.30
CA ASN A 165 18.70 -8.34 -6.56
C ASN A 165 17.30 -7.92 -7.02
N TYR A 166 16.80 -6.78 -6.56
CA TYR A 166 15.56 -6.22 -7.07
C TYR A 166 15.72 -5.66 -8.49
N ASP A 167 16.81 -4.94 -8.76
CA ASP A 167 17.08 -4.31 -10.05
C ASP A 167 17.25 -5.33 -11.17
N THR A 168 17.90 -6.48 -10.89
CA THR A 168 18.06 -7.58 -11.86
C THR A 168 16.74 -8.25 -12.24
N ARG A 169 15.73 -8.20 -11.37
CA ARG A 169 14.39 -8.78 -11.60
C ARG A 169 13.38 -7.80 -12.15
N LYS A 170 13.78 -6.58 -12.51
CA LYS A 170 12.86 -5.56 -13.05
C LYS A 170 12.13 -5.98 -14.33
N SER A 171 12.62 -7.01 -15.03
CA SER A 171 11.99 -7.60 -16.21
C SER A 171 10.85 -8.58 -15.89
N ASP A 172 10.67 -8.97 -14.62
CA ASP A 172 9.60 -9.90 -14.25
C ASP A 172 8.27 -9.14 -14.13
N ASP A 173 7.27 -9.53 -14.93
CA ASP A 173 5.97 -8.84 -15.04
C ASP A 173 5.13 -8.87 -13.74
N THR A 174 5.46 -9.71 -12.76
CA THR A 174 4.71 -9.84 -11.50
C THR A 174 5.58 -9.58 -10.26
N VAL A 175 5.58 -8.33 -9.80
CA VAL A 175 6.30 -7.90 -8.59
C VAL A 175 5.62 -8.40 -7.31
N LEU A 176 4.28 -8.35 -7.23
CA LEU A 176 3.50 -8.78 -6.06
C LEU A 176 2.18 -9.46 -6.51
N PRO A 177 1.80 -10.61 -5.92
CA PRO A 177 0.50 -11.22 -6.17
C PRO A 177 -0.65 -10.38 -5.58
N ALA A 178 -1.89 -10.81 -5.84
CA ALA A 178 -3.07 -10.24 -5.18
C ALA A 178 -2.99 -10.48 -3.67
N GLY A 179 -3.30 -9.44 -2.88
CA GLY A 179 -3.17 -9.48 -1.44
C GLY A 179 -3.12 -8.08 -0.82
N VAL A 180 -3.29 -8.04 0.50
CA VAL A 180 -3.11 -6.83 1.30
C VAL A 180 -1.80 -6.94 2.06
N TYR A 181 -0.86 -6.05 1.77
CA TYR A 181 0.48 -6.06 2.33
C TYR A 181 0.69 -4.90 3.28
N SER A 182 0.93 -5.21 4.55
CA SER A 182 1.43 -4.26 5.55
C SER A 182 2.91 -3.92 5.30
N VAL A 183 3.46 -2.99 6.07
CA VAL A 183 4.89 -2.68 6.04
C VAL A 183 5.73 -3.90 6.40
N ASP A 184 5.32 -4.67 7.42
CA ASP A 184 6.07 -5.84 7.86
C ASP A 184 5.98 -6.98 6.85
N ASP A 185 4.80 -7.22 6.28
CA ASP A 185 4.61 -8.22 5.20
C ASP A 185 5.57 -7.92 4.02
N LEU A 186 5.69 -6.64 3.62
CA LEU A 186 6.59 -6.23 2.53
C LEU A 186 8.08 -6.38 2.89
N LYS A 187 8.46 -6.18 4.15
CA LYS A 187 9.85 -6.38 4.60
C LYS A 187 10.22 -7.85 4.60
N GLU A 188 9.34 -8.72 5.06
CA GLU A 188 9.56 -10.17 5.03
C GLU A 188 9.75 -10.65 3.59
N ILE A 189 8.88 -10.20 2.68
CA ILE A 189 9.01 -10.49 1.24
C ILE A 189 10.33 -9.96 0.70
N GLY A 190 10.67 -8.70 0.98
CA GLY A 190 11.89 -8.06 0.48
C GLY A 190 13.19 -8.60 1.10
N ALA A 191 13.13 -9.28 2.24
CA ALA A 191 14.28 -9.93 2.85
C ALA A 191 14.53 -11.34 2.27
N GLN A 192 13.47 -12.02 1.82
CA GLN A 192 13.55 -13.37 1.23
C GLN A 192 13.84 -13.34 -0.28
N LYS A 193 13.36 -12.32 -0.97
CA LYS A 193 13.42 -12.18 -2.42
C LYS A 193 14.60 -11.32 -2.85
#